data_AF-A0A527H878-F1
#
_entry.id   AF-A0A527H878-F1
#
_cell.length_a   1.000
_cell.length_b   1.000
_cell.length_c   1.000
_cell.angle_alpha   90.00
_cell.angle_beta   90.00
_cell.angle_gamma   90.00
#
_symmetry.space_group_name_H-M   'P 1'
#
loop_
_entity.id
_entity.type
_entity.pdbx_description
1 polymer ?
#
loop_
_entity_poly.entity_id
_entity_poly.type
_entity_poly.pdbx_seq_one_letter_code
_entity_poly.pdbx_strand_id
1 'polypeptide(L)'
;PPIDLFEDIADPRDWEALASVEAKTNPRIRFEIGDLGKVSAARRVSGPGASFVMAPFVHCSTLRPGRFSDGSYGIYYAGDSEDVALAETIHHHQKFMGATNEGPGWTADFRVLIGSVDRDLD
;
A
#
# COMPACT_ATOMS: atom_id res chain seq x y z
N PRO A 1 -4.40 -5.38 -6.44
CA PRO A 1 -5.02 -4.06 -6.75
C PRO A 1 -4.91 -3.78 -8.26
N PRO A 2 -5.88 -3.10 -8.90
CA PRO A 2 -5.65 -2.47 -10.20
C PRO A 2 -4.56 -1.40 -10.03
N ILE A 3 -3.61 -1.35 -10.96
CA ILE A 3 -2.22 -0.91 -10.69
C ILE A 3 -1.92 0.45 -11.37
N ASP A 4 -2.90 1.04 -12.04
CA ASP A 4 -2.60 1.87 -13.22
C ASP A 4 -2.04 3.26 -12.88
N LEU A 5 -2.55 3.96 -11.87
CA LEU A 5 -2.17 5.37 -11.70
C LEU A 5 -0.72 5.60 -11.26
N PHE A 6 -0.16 4.72 -10.41
CA PHE A 6 1.26 4.85 -10.04
C PHE A 6 2.20 4.40 -11.16
N GLU A 7 1.71 3.55 -12.07
CA GLU A 7 2.47 3.02 -13.19
C GLU A 7 2.34 3.88 -14.46
N ASP A 8 1.42 4.85 -14.46
CA ASP A 8 1.23 5.83 -15.51
C ASP A 8 2.48 6.72 -15.72
N ILE A 9 2.59 7.26 -16.93
CA ILE A 9 3.71 8.08 -17.42
C ILE A 9 3.63 9.52 -16.87
N ALA A 10 2.54 9.87 -16.18
CA ALA A 10 2.36 11.18 -15.55
C ALA A 10 3.38 11.46 -14.43
N ASP A 11 3.78 12.72 -14.31
CA ASP A 11 4.69 13.14 -13.25
C ASP A 11 4.03 12.97 -11.86
N PRO A 12 4.70 12.34 -10.87
CA PRO A 12 4.14 12.14 -9.54
C PRO A 12 3.67 13.41 -8.81
N ARG A 13 4.19 14.57 -9.22
CA ARG A 13 3.80 15.88 -8.70
C ARG A 13 2.41 16.29 -9.15
N ASP A 14 1.97 15.83 -10.32
CA ASP A 14 0.67 16.18 -10.91
C ASP A 14 -0.47 15.26 -10.44
N TRP A 15 -0.14 14.18 -9.72
CA TRP A 15 -1.12 13.19 -9.27
C TRP A 15 -2.24 13.74 -8.40
N GLU A 16 -1.99 14.75 -7.57
CA GLU A 16 -3.08 15.36 -6.78
C GLU A 16 -4.10 16.06 -7.67
N ALA A 17 -3.65 16.73 -8.74
CA ALA A 17 -4.52 17.37 -9.70
C ALA A 17 -5.30 16.33 -10.52
N LEU A 18 -4.62 15.29 -11.00
CA LEU A 18 -5.25 14.18 -11.73
C LEU A 18 -6.27 13.45 -10.86
N ALA A 19 -5.89 13.06 -9.63
CA ALA A 19 -6.78 12.41 -8.68
C ALA A 19 -8.00 13.28 -8.33
N SER A 20 -7.84 14.60 -8.21
CA SER A 20 -8.93 15.54 -7.94
C SER A 20 -9.92 15.65 -9.11
N VAL A 21 -9.43 15.61 -10.34
CA VAL A 21 -10.26 15.63 -11.55
C VAL A 21 -10.99 14.31 -11.72
N GLU A 22 -10.29 13.19 -11.59
CA GLU A 22 -10.87 11.86 -11.81
C GLU A 22 -11.73 11.38 -10.64
N ALA A 23 -11.44 11.76 -9.38
CA ALA A 23 -12.29 11.40 -8.25
C ALA A 23 -13.67 12.08 -8.29
N LYS A 24 -13.83 13.15 -9.08
CA LYS A 24 -15.14 13.78 -9.34
C LYS A 24 -15.98 12.96 -10.32
N THR A 25 -15.36 12.16 -11.17
CA THR A 25 -16.02 11.34 -12.19
C THR A 25 -16.09 9.87 -11.80
N ASN A 26 -15.15 9.38 -10.98
CA ASN A 26 -15.09 8.01 -10.49
C ASN A 26 -14.62 7.95 -9.02
N PRO A 27 -15.54 7.76 -8.06
CA PRO A 27 -15.21 7.68 -6.64
C PRO A 27 -14.24 6.55 -6.26
N ARG A 28 -14.10 5.50 -7.11
CA ARG A 28 -13.22 4.35 -6.84
C ARG A 28 -11.74 4.71 -6.83
N ILE A 29 -11.37 5.79 -7.51
CA ILE A 29 -9.98 6.22 -7.67
C ILE A 29 -9.33 6.58 -6.34
N ARG A 30 -10.09 7.10 -5.37
CA ARG A 30 -9.56 7.34 -4.01
C ARG A 30 -9.17 6.05 -3.29
N PHE A 31 -9.87 4.94 -3.52
CA PHE A 31 -9.52 3.66 -2.93
C PHE A 31 -8.29 3.03 -3.56
N GLU A 32 -7.97 3.39 -4.81
CA GLU A 32 -6.79 2.87 -5.52
C GLU A 32 -5.54 3.67 -5.14
N ILE A 33 -5.62 5.00 -5.14
CA ILE A 33 -4.50 5.90 -4.86
C ILE A 33 -4.20 5.99 -3.36
N GLY A 34 -5.23 5.96 -2.51
CA GLY A 34 -5.07 6.33 -1.10
C GLY A 34 -4.89 7.83 -0.92
N ASP A 35 -4.20 8.22 0.15
CA ASP A 35 -3.98 9.61 0.51
C ASP A 35 -2.55 10.06 0.15
N LEU A 36 -2.43 10.72 -1.00
CA LEU A 36 -1.16 11.27 -1.49
C LEU A 36 -0.58 12.35 -0.57
N GLY A 37 -1.40 13.00 0.26
CA GLY A 37 -0.94 14.01 1.22
C GLY A 37 0.00 13.43 2.29
N LYS A 38 -0.01 12.12 2.49
CA LYS A 38 0.90 11.41 3.41
C LYS A 38 2.33 11.27 2.88
N VAL A 39 2.53 11.46 1.57
CA VAL A 39 3.85 11.38 0.93
C VAL A 39 4.15 12.69 0.21
N SER A 40 5.24 13.35 0.61
CA SER A 40 5.67 14.58 -0.07
C SER A 40 5.91 14.31 -1.56
N ALA A 41 5.54 15.25 -2.42
CA ALA A 41 5.60 15.08 -3.87
C ALA A 41 7.00 14.67 -4.37
N ALA A 42 8.06 15.18 -3.74
CA ALA A 42 9.46 14.85 -4.08
C ALA A 42 9.89 13.41 -3.71
N ARG A 43 9.09 12.68 -2.91
CA ARG A 43 9.36 11.29 -2.51
C ARG A 43 8.43 10.28 -3.19
N ARG A 44 7.51 10.74 -4.04
CA ARG A 44 6.63 9.86 -4.80
C ARG A 44 7.42 9.24 -5.95
N VAL A 45 7.20 7.96 -6.19
CA VAL A 45 7.84 7.20 -7.27
C VAL A 45 6.77 6.78 -8.26
N SER A 46 7.07 6.84 -9.57
CA SER A 46 6.21 6.37 -10.66
C SER A 46 6.90 5.34 -11.53
N GLY A 47 6.12 4.69 -12.41
CA GLY A 47 6.58 3.68 -13.35
C GLY A 47 6.27 2.25 -12.88
N PRO A 48 6.69 1.23 -13.65
CA PRO A 48 6.33 -0.16 -13.40
C PRO A 48 6.67 -0.60 -11.97
N GLY A 49 5.69 -1.13 -11.24
CA GLY A 49 5.82 -1.58 -9.86
C GLY A 49 5.73 -0.49 -8.79
N ALA A 50 5.64 0.80 -9.15
CA ALA A 50 5.55 1.90 -8.20
C ALA A 50 4.33 1.79 -7.26
N SER A 51 3.23 1.21 -7.76
CA SER A 51 2.05 0.89 -6.96
C SER A 51 2.40 0.08 -5.70
N PHE A 52 3.27 -0.93 -5.82
CA PHE A 52 3.65 -1.79 -4.71
C PHE A 52 4.52 -1.06 -3.68
N VAL A 53 5.30 -0.08 -4.11
CA VAL A 53 6.16 0.74 -3.25
C VAL A 53 5.36 1.86 -2.58
N MET A 54 4.46 2.51 -3.30
CA MET A 54 3.70 3.66 -2.82
C MET A 54 2.57 3.26 -1.87
N ALA A 55 1.91 2.12 -2.11
CA ALA A 55 0.71 1.71 -1.38
C ALA A 55 0.85 1.73 0.15
N PRO A 56 1.93 1.22 0.77
CA PRO A 56 2.06 1.22 2.23
C PRO A 56 2.11 2.62 2.85
N PHE A 57 2.53 3.63 2.08
CA PHE A 57 2.68 5.02 2.54
C PHE A 57 1.41 5.86 2.40
N VAL A 58 0.57 5.55 1.42
CA VAL A 58 -0.65 6.31 1.10
C VAL A 58 -1.91 5.69 1.72
N HIS A 59 -1.89 4.39 2.03
CA HIS A 59 -3.03 3.66 2.61
C HIS A 59 -2.95 3.44 4.13
N CYS A 60 -1.95 3.99 4.82
CA CYS A 60 -1.83 3.84 6.27
C CYS A 60 -2.98 4.57 7.00
N SER A 61 -3.35 4.05 8.19
CA SER A 61 -4.45 4.59 8.99
C SER A 61 -4.26 4.28 10.46
N THR A 62 -4.55 5.25 11.33
CA THR A 62 -4.58 5.09 12.79
C THR A 62 -5.69 4.15 13.28
N LEU A 63 -6.68 3.83 12.42
CA LEU A 63 -7.68 2.81 12.70
C LEU A 63 -7.12 1.39 12.62
N ARG A 64 -5.94 1.21 12.00
CA ARG A 64 -5.27 -0.08 11.82
C ARG A 64 -3.77 0.06 12.16
N PRO A 65 -3.42 0.25 13.43
CA PRO A 65 -2.02 0.32 13.84
C PRO A 65 -1.31 -1.02 13.59
N GLY A 66 -0.06 -0.91 13.16
CA GLY A 66 0.84 -2.03 12.94
C GLY A 66 1.71 -2.32 14.17
N ARG A 67 2.66 -3.25 14.00
CA ARG A 67 3.66 -3.55 15.05
C ARG A 67 4.64 -2.39 15.25
N PHE A 68 5.00 -1.71 14.16
CA PHE A 68 6.07 -0.69 14.13
C PHE A 68 5.58 0.71 13.76
N SER A 69 4.28 0.89 13.57
CA SER A 69 3.67 2.21 13.34
C SER A 69 2.31 2.25 14.03
N ASP A 70 2.00 3.39 14.64
CA ASP A 70 0.68 3.68 15.18
C ASP A 70 -0.36 4.01 14.08
N GLY A 71 0.05 3.95 12.81
CA GLY A 71 -0.78 4.22 11.65
C GLY A 71 -0.80 5.68 11.22
N SER A 72 -0.12 6.59 11.95
CA SER A 72 0.01 8.00 11.56
C SER A 72 0.93 8.21 10.35
N TYR A 73 1.84 7.26 10.12
CA TYR A 73 2.69 7.19 8.92
C TYR A 73 2.77 5.76 8.40
N GLY A 74 2.98 5.63 7.10
CA GLY A 74 3.12 4.33 6.45
C GLY A 74 4.54 3.80 6.52
N ILE A 75 4.65 2.47 6.48
CA ILE A 75 5.91 1.74 6.51
C ILE A 75 5.90 0.70 5.40
N TYR A 76 7.02 0.55 4.69
CA TYR A 76 7.23 -0.60 3.82
C TYR A 76 7.69 -1.78 4.68
N TYR A 77 6.92 -2.86 4.67
CA TYR A 77 7.12 -4.00 5.54
C TYR A 77 7.50 -5.23 4.71
N ALA A 78 8.68 -5.79 4.96
CA ALA A 78 9.22 -6.92 4.21
C ALA A 78 9.96 -7.88 5.13
N GLY A 79 9.90 -9.17 4.81
CA GLY A 79 10.75 -10.20 5.40
C GLY A 79 12.05 -10.35 4.62
N ASP A 80 13.09 -10.85 5.28
CA ASP A 80 14.37 -11.24 4.67
C ASP A 80 14.29 -12.60 3.93
N SER A 81 13.19 -13.32 4.08
CA SER A 81 12.87 -14.54 3.38
C SER A 81 11.37 -14.64 3.07
N GLU A 82 11.02 -15.47 2.10
CA GLU A 82 9.63 -15.73 1.71
C GLU A 82 8.80 -16.31 2.88
N ASP A 83 9.37 -17.23 3.66
CA ASP A 83 8.72 -17.84 4.82
C ASP A 83 8.33 -16.79 5.87
N VAL A 84 9.22 -15.83 6.14
CA VAL A 84 8.96 -14.72 7.06
C VAL A 84 7.86 -13.80 6.52
N ALA A 85 7.92 -13.45 5.23
CA ALA A 85 6.91 -12.61 4.59
C ALA A 85 5.53 -13.26 4.61
N LEU A 86 5.46 -14.58 4.37
CA LEU A 86 4.24 -15.36 4.42
C LEU A 86 3.67 -15.41 5.85
N ALA A 87 4.51 -15.71 6.84
CA ALA A 87 4.08 -15.80 8.23
C ALA A 87 3.53 -14.47 8.76
N GLU A 88 4.20 -13.33 8.49
CA GLU A 88 3.70 -12.01 8.88
C GLU A 88 2.40 -11.65 8.15
N THR A 89 2.26 -12.02 6.87
CA THR A 89 1.03 -11.82 6.10
C THR A 89 -0.13 -12.60 6.71
N ILE A 90 0.06 -13.89 7.05
CA ILE A 90 -0.95 -14.71 7.73
C ILE A 90 -1.34 -14.06 9.07
N HIS A 91 -0.36 -13.68 9.88
CA HIS A 91 -0.60 -13.07 11.20
C HIS A 91 -1.46 -11.80 11.10
N HIS A 92 -1.09 -10.87 10.23
CA HIS A 92 -1.81 -9.62 10.07
C HIS A 92 -3.17 -9.80 9.40
N HIS A 93 -3.29 -10.72 8.44
CA HIS A 93 -4.56 -10.99 7.78
C HIS A 93 -5.56 -11.67 8.72
N GLN A 94 -5.12 -12.62 9.55
CA GLN A 94 -5.96 -13.22 10.59
C GLN A 94 -6.49 -12.18 11.58
N LYS A 95 -5.64 -11.24 12.01
CA LYS A 95 -6.05 -10.13 12.87
C LYS A 95 -7.07 -9.21 12.18
N PHE A 96 -6.88 -8.93 10.88
CA PHE A 96 -7.83 -8.16 10.09
C PHE A 96 -9.19 -8.85 10.00
N MET A 97 -9.22 -10.12 9.60
CA MET A 97 -10.47 -10.89 9.49
C MET A 97 -11.15 -11.09 10.85
N GLY A 98 -10.37 -11.29 11.93
CA GLY A 98 -10.92 -11.36 13.29
C GLY A 98 -11.54 -10.05 13.79
N ALA A 99 -11.23 -8.91 13.15
CA ALA A 99 -11.84 -7.62 13.44
C ALA A 99 -13.08 -7.32 12.58
N THR A 100 -13.46 -8.23 11.66
CA THR A 100 -14.69 -8.12 10.86
C THR A 100 -15.78 -9.03 11.42
N ASN A 101 -17.00 -8.91 10.88
CA ASN A 101 -18.12 -9.80 11.20
C ASN A 101 -18.41 -10.79 10.05
N GLU A 102 -17.38 -11.13 9.27
CA GLU A 102 -17.48 -12.05 8.15
C GLU A 102 -17.66 -13.50 8.63
N GLY A 103 -18.49 -14.26 7.92
CA GLY A 103 -18.70 -15.68 8.21
C GLY A 103 -17.48 -16.55 7.86
N PRO A 104 -17.42 -17.80 8.35
CA PRO A 104 -16.36 -18.74 7.98
C PRO A 104 -16.42 -19.10 6.49
N GLY A 105 -15.28 -19.50 5.92
CA GLY A 105 -15.17 -19.97 4.52
C GLY A 105 -14.64 -18.94 3.53
N TRP A 106 -14.26 -17.75 3.99
CA TRP A 106 -13.54 -16.78 3.17
C TRP A 106 -12.15 -17.28 2.77
N THR A 107 -11.79 -17.03 1.52
CA THR A 107 -10.45 -17.27 0.97
C THR A 107 -9.88 -15.94 0.47
N ALA A 108 -8.57 -15.77 0.62
CA ALA A 108 -7.86 -14.61 0.12
C ALA A 108 -6.63 -15.05 -0.68
N ASP A 109 -6.45 -14.44 -1.85
CA ASP A 109 -5.30 -14.67 -2.71
C ASP A 109 -4.23 -13.62 -2.43
N PHE A 110 -3.01 -14.08 -2.22
CA PHE A 110 -1.85 -13.23 -2.00
C PHE A 110 -0.80 -13.46 -3.09
N ARG A 111 0.01 -12.43 -3.32
CA ARG A 111 1.17 -12.49 -4.21
C ARG A 111 2.40 -12.14 -3.39
N VAL A 112 3.43 -12.97 -3.49
CA VAL A 112 4.75 -12.65 -2.96
C VAL A 112 5.46 -11.72 -3.94
N LEU A 113 6.02 -10.63 -3.41
CA LEU A 113 6.84 -9.69 -4.17
C LEU A 113 8.28 -9.81 -3.68
N ILE A 114 9.20 -10.08 -4.59
CA ILE A 114 10.63 -10.20 -4.30
C ILE A 114 11.31 -8.95 -4.86
N GLY A 115 12.05 -8.25 -4.01
CA GLY A 115 12.79 -7.05 -4.38
C GLY A 115 14.10 -6.95 -3.63
N SER A 116 15.04 -6.18 -4.18
CA SER A 116 16.32 -5.86 -3.54
C SER A 116 16.25 -4.49 -2.89
N VAL A 117 16.86 -4.35 -1.71
CA VAL A 117 17.04 -3.06 -1.05
C VAL A 117 18.47 -2.61 -1.27
N ASP A 118 18.66 -1.49 -1.98
CA ASP A 118 19.97 -0.87 -2.18
C ASP A 118 20.27 0.12 -1.04
N ARG A 119 20.39 -0.43 0.17
CA ARG A 119 20.80 0.26 1.38
C ARG A 119 21.52 -0.69 2.32
N ASP A 120 22.62 -0.21 2.88
CA ASP A 120 23.15 -0.77 4.12
C ASP A 120 22.14 -0.47 5.24
N LEU A 121 21.66 -1.53 5.87
CA LEU A 121 20.85 -1.44 7.08
C LEU A 121 21.82 -1.58 8.26
N ASP A 122 21.96 -0.50 9.05
CA ASP A 122 22.79 -0.48 10.27
C ASP A 122 22.27 -1.42 11.36
#